data_AF-A0A1M5U3E6-F1
#
_entry.id   AF-A0A1M5U3E6-F1
#
_cell.length_a   1.000
_cell.length_b   1.000
_cell.length_c   1.000
_cell.angle_alpha   90.00
_cell.angle_beta   90.00
_cell.angle_gamma   90.00
#
_symmetry.space_group_name_H-M   'P 1'
#
loop_
_entity.id
_entity.type
_entity.pdbx_description
1 polymer ?
#
loop_
_entity_poly.entity_id
_entity_poly.type
_entity_poly.pdbx_seq_one_letter_code
_entity_poly.pdbx_strand_id
1 'polypeptide(L)'
;MPYREKRVYTGEGGKYLEVDYYPISLQERNKKRKQKIKESLPKQKNLNDKNVRRNLTRLLNNNFTDRDLVLHLTYKDGYLPKSEKEARRDVTNFLRRVKHYRKKQGLPELKYIAVIEYRDQEEGKKPIRIHHHVVLSDMDRDVIENLWGKGRANADRLKADEFGYEALGKYITKDPKGSKRWTQSKNLKTPTVKVNDFRFSKRKIEEMSKYPDDKFLFEKLYPGYIFTKCDVQVNDIVGGTYMYLKMRKLE
;
A
#
# COMPACT_ATOMS: atom_id res chain seq x y z
N MET A 1 -29.64 -7.42 8.21
CA MET A 1 -28.16 -7.40 8.08
C MET A 1 -27.71 -5.94 7.95
N PRO A 2 -26.99 -5.39 8.94
CA PRO A 2 -26.44 -4.03 8.85
C PRO A 2 -25.30 -3.92 7.83
N TYR A 3 -25.08 -2.71 7.33
CA TYR A 3 -23.97 -2.37 6.45
C TYR A 3 -23.02 -1.40 7.15
N ARG A 4 -21.73 -1.67 7.04
CA ARG A 4 -20.67 -0.81 7.54
C ARG A 4 -20.11 0.02 6.41
N GLU A 5 -20.13 1.33 6.59
CA GLU A 5 -19.29 2.26 5.86
C GLU A 5 -17.96 2.39 6.61
N LYS A 6 -16.85 2.07 5.96
CA LYS A 6 -15.50 2.28 6.49
C LYS A 6 -14.76 3.25 5.60
N ARG A 7 -14.49 4.44 6.12
CA ARG A 7 -13.70 5.49 5.46
C ARG A 7 -12.26 5.41 5.92
N VAL A 8 -11.32 5.47 4.98
CA VAL A 8 -9.89 5.56 5.24
C VAL A 8 -9.34 6.77 4.52
N TYR A 9 -8.76 7.68 5.29
CA TYR A 9 -8.16 8.91 4.80
C TYR A 9 -6.64 8.73 4.77
N THR A 10 -6.04 9.03 3.63
CA THR A 10 -4.58 8.97 3.43
C THR A 10 -4.09 10.22 2.71
N GLY A 11 -2.79 10.49 2.84
CA GLY A 11 -2.22 11.75 2.38
C GLY A 11 -2.42 12.87 3.40
N GLU A 12 -1.56 13.87 3.32
CA GLU A 12 -1.68 15.08 4.12
C GLU A 12 -3.06 15.72 3.92
N GLY A 13 -3.69 16.16 5.03
CA GLY A 13 -5.05 16.71 5.01
C GLY A 13 -6.14 15.73 4.53
N GLY A 14 -5.86 14.42 4.41
CA GLY A 14 -6.79 13.44 3.86
C GLY A 14 -6.99 13.59 2.35
N LYS A 15 -5.92 13.87 1.60
CA LYS A 15 -5.90 14.03 0.13
C LYS A 15 -6.62 12.90 -0.62
N TYR A 16 -6.51 11.66 -0.15
CA TYR A 16 -7.21 10.51 -0.71
C TYR A 16 -8.19 9.91 0.28
N LEU A 17 -9.38 9.56 -0.22
CA LEU A 17 -10.45 8.91 0.53
C LEU A 17 -10.77 7.56 -0.11
N GLU A 18 -10.66 6.51 0.68
CA GLU A 18 -11.16 5.18 0.37
C GLU A 18 -12.40 4.90 1.21
N VAL A 19 -13.47 4.37 0.60
CA VAL A 19 -14.67 3.95 1.34
C VAL A 19 -15.00 2.51 0.99
N ASP A 20 -15.04 1.64 2.01
CA ASP A 20 -15.64 0.31 1.88
C ASP A 20 -17.07 0.34 2.41
N TYR A 21 -17.99 -0.20 1.62
CA TYR A 21 -19.31 -0.62 2.07
C TYR A 21 -19.37 -2.13 2.05
N TYR A 22 -19.70 -2.73 3.18
CA TYR A 22 -19.82 -4.18 3.27
C TYR A 22 -20.82 -4.60 4.35
N PRO A 23 -21.51 -5.74 4.15
CA PRO A 23 -22.38 -6.31 5.16
C PRO A 23 -21.58 -6.73 6.39
N ILE A 24 -22.17 -6.52 7.56
CA ILE A 24 -21.68 -7.01 8.85
C ILE A 24 -22.81 -7.73 9.58
N SER A 25 -22.47 -8.70 10.43
CA SER A 25 -23.43 -9.31 11.36
C SER A 25 -23.72 -8.38 12.54
N LEU A 26 -24.85 -8.61 13.23
CA LEU A 26 -25.16 -7.88 14.47
C LEU A 26 -24.08 -8.10 15.56
N GLN A 27 -23.46 -9.28 15.59
CA GLN A 27 -22.36 -9.58 16.50
C GLN A 27 -21.09 -8.81 16.14
N GLU A 28 -20.77 -8.65 14.85
CA GLU A 28 -19.62 -7.87 14.37
C GLU A 28 -19.78 -6.37 14.60
N ARG A 29 -21.02 -5.88 14.70
CA ARG A 29 -21.32 -4.50 15.07
C ARG A 29 -20.80 -4.16 16.46
N ASN A 30 -20.96 -5.10 17.40
CA ASN A 30 -20.61 -4.92 18.81
C ASN A 30 -19.17 -5.33 19.14
N LYS A 31 -18.37 -5.72 18.14
CA LYS A 31 -16.97 -6.17 18.33
C LYS A 31 -16.00 -5.26 17.59
N LYS A 32 -14.88 -4.92 18.25
CA LYS A 32 -13.77 -4.18 17.64
C LYS A 32 -13.08 -4.94 16.50
N ARG A 33 -13.16 -6.27 16.49
CA ARG A 33 -12.52 -7.12 15.48
C ARG A 33 -13.44 -8.27 15.05
N LYS A 34 -13.47 -8.53 13.74
CA LYS A 34 -14.13 -9.70 13.15
C LYS A 34 -13.45 -11.00 13.59
N GLN A 35 -14.23 -12.04 13.86
CA GLN A 35 -13.70 -13.38 14.12
C GLN A 35 -13.02 -13.92 12.86
N LYS A 36 -11.90 -14.63 13.02
CA LYS A 36 -11.21 -15.26 11.89
C LYS A 36 -12.08 -16.42 11.38
N ILE A 37 -12.45 -16.37 10.11
CA ILE A 37 -13.18 -17.44 9.42
C ILE A 37 -12.15 -18.24 8.60
N LYS A 38 -12.28 -19.57 8.61
CA LYS A 38 -11.45 -20.46 7.79
C LYS A 38 -12.02 -20.47 6.36
N GLU A 39 -11.36 -19.78 5.45
CA GLU A 39 -11.67 -19.82 4.01
C GLU A 39 -10.79 -20.87 3.31
N SER A 40 -11.11 -21.19 2.04
CA SER A 40 -10.22 -22.03 1.24
C SER A 40 -8.88 -21.33 1.03
N LEU A 41 -7.79 -22.12 1.03
CA LEU A 41 -6.43 -21.59 0.94
C LEU A 41 -6.22 -20.61 -0.24
N PRO A 42 -6.75 -20.86 -1.46
CA PRO A 42 -6.58 -19.92 -2.58
C PRO A 42 -7.34 -18.61 -2.39
N LYS A 43 -8.61 -18.67 -1.92
CA LYS A 43 -9.43 -17.46 -1.69
C LYS A 43 -8.82 -16.60 -0.58
N GLN A 44 -8.38 -17.23 0.50
CA GLN A 44 -7.73 -16.55 1.61
C GLN A 44 -6.41 -15.90 1.19
N LYS A 45 -5.61 -16.58 0.36
CA LYS A 45 -4.36 -16.04 -0.19
C LYS A 45 -4.62 -14.79 -1.04
N ASN A 46 -5.57 -14.86 -1.97
CA ASN A 46 -5.92 -13.73 -2.84
C ASN A 46 -6.45 -12.52 -2.05
N LEU A 47 -7.30 -12.76 -1.04
CA LEU A 47 -7.81 -11.71 -0.17
C LEU A 47 -6.70 -11.06 0.67
N ASN A 48 -5.79 -11.87 1.22
CA ASN A 48 -4.62 -11.37 1.94
C ASN A 48 -3.74 -10.54 1.01
N ASP A 49 -3.51 -10.97 -0.23
CA ASP A 49 -2.71 -10.25 -1.22
C ASP A 49 -3.32 -8.88 -1.54
N LYS A 50 -4.63 -8.83 -1.76
CA LYS A 50 -5.37 -7.58 -1.99
C LYS A 50 -5.23 -6.62 -0.81
N ASN A 51 -5.45 -7.13 0.41
CA ASN A 51 -5.37 -6.33 1.63
C ASN A 51 -3.95 -5.79 1.91
N VAL A 52 -2.94 -6.63 1.67
CA VAL A 52 -1.53 -6.26 1.80
C VAL A 52 -1.17 -5.13 0.83
N ARG A 53 -1.50 -5.26 -0.46
CA ARG A 53 -1.20 -4.23 -1.47
C ARG A 53 -1.86 -2.91 -1.12
N ARG A 54 -3.15 -2.97 -0.73
CA ARG A 54 -3.90 -1.80 -0.28
C ARG A 54 -3.27 -1.15 0.95
N ASN A 55 -2.83 -1.94 1.92
CA ASN A 55 -2.16 -1.41 3.11
C ASN A 55 -0.83 -0.73 2.76
N LEU A 56 -0.06 -1.28 1.83
CA LEU A 56 1.15 -0.63 1.35
C LEU A 56 0.85 0.71 0.68
N THR A 57 -0.12 0.78 -0.24
CA THR A 57 -0.53 2.04 -0.88
C THR A 57 -0.92 3.09 0.16
N ARG A 58 -1.67 2.70 1.20
CA ARG A 58 -2.04 3.62 2.29
C ARG A 58 -0.83 4.12 3.07
N LEU A 59 0.12 3.25 3.37
CA LEU A 59 1.37 3.64 4.04
C LEU A 59 2.16 4.61 3.17
N LEU A 60 2.25 4.34 1.86
CA LEU A 60 2.94 5.21 0.91
C LEU A 60 2.28 6.59 0.88
N ASN A 61 0.97 6.65 0.60
CA ASN A 61 0.22 7.91 0.51
C ASN A 61 0.29 8.71 1.82
N ASN A 62 0.26 8.05 2.98
CA ASN A 62 0.21 8.73 4.27
C ASN A 62 1.58 9.22 4.79
N ASN A 63 2.68 8.79 4.19
CA ASN A 63 4.02 9.04 4.72
C ASN A 63 5.01 9.66 3.75
N PHE A 64 4.70 9.64 2.45
CA PHE A 64 5.59 10.14 1.41
C PHE A 64 4.89 11.12 0.48
N THR A 65 5.68 11.92 -0.21
CA THR A 65 5.35 13.03 -1.09
C THR A 65 6.19 12.93 -2.36
N ASP A 66 5.89 13.72 -3.39
CA ASP A 66 6.66 13.70 -4.65
C ASP A 66 8.10 14.23 -4.48
N ARG A 67 8.43 14.79 -3.32
CA ARG A 67 9.81 15.13 -2.94
C ARG A 67 10.60 13.90 -2.51
N ASP A 68 9.94 12.86 -2.04
CA ASP A 68 10.61 11.65 -1.55
C ASP A 68 11.15 10.80 -2.71
N LEU A 69 11.91 9.75 -2.39
CA LEU A 69 12.63 8.94 -3.38
C LEU A 69 12.14 7.50 -3.40
N VAL A 70 12.15 6.90 -4.60
CA VAL A 70 12.18 5.45 -4.81
C VAL A 70 13.54 5.07 -5.38
N LEU A 71 14.17 4.06 -4.79
CA LEU A 71 15.48 3.57 -5.20
C LEU A 71 15.36 2.14 -5.72
N HIS A 72 16.07 1.90 -6.82
CA HIS A 72 16.31 0.58 -7.39
C HIS A 72 17.77 0.21 -7.14
N LEU A 73 18.00 -0.66 -6.16
CA LEU A 73 19.34 -1.10 -5.75
C LEU A 73 19.64 -2.47 -6.33
N THR A 74 20.65 -2.55 -7.19
CA THR A 74 21.10 -3.80 -7.80
C THR A 74 22.52 -4.13 -7.36
N TYR A 75 22.88 -5.41 -7.46
CA TYR A 75 24.23 -5.87 -7.16
C TYR A 75 25.08 -5.92 -8.42
N LYS A 76 26.35 -5.49 -8.29
CA LYS A 76 27.37 -5.81 -9.29
C LYS A 76 27.91 -7.22 -9.04
N ASP A 77 28.62 -7.78 -10.03
CA ASP A 77 29.24 -9.09 -9.89
C ASP A 77 30.26 -9.09 -8.74
N GLY A 78 30.33 -10.23 -8.01
CA GLY A 78 31.11 -10.36 -6.78
C GLY A 78 30.39 -9.88 -5.49
N TYR A 79 29.30 -9.12 -5.60
CA TYR A 79 28.51 -8.65 -4.45
C TYR A 79 27.14 -9.30 -4.32
N LEU A 80 26.82 -10.24 -5.21
CA LEU A 80 25.52 -10.91 -5.20
C LEU A 80 25.35 -11.71 -3.89
N PRO A 81 24.26 -11.49 -3.15
CA PRO A 81 24.04 -12.20 -1.89
C PRO A 81 23.75 -13.68 -2.17
N LYS A 82 24.29 -14.55 -1.33
CA LYS A 82 24.09 -16.01 -1.40
C LYS A 82 22.70 -16.44 -0.87
N SER A 83 22.00 -15.55 -0.20
CA SER A 83 20.69 -15.82 0.40
C SER A 83 19.85 -14.56 0.60
N GLU A 84 18.54 -14.73 0.76
CA GLU A 84 17.62 -13.65 1.16
C GLU A 84 18.05 -12.99 2.49
N LYS A 85 18.58 -13.79 3.44
CA LYS A 85 19.06 -13.30 4.74
C LYS A 85 20.23 -12.32 4.58
N GLU A 86 21.16 -12.63 3.69
CA GLU A 86 22.28 -11.75 3.37
C GLU A 86 21.80 -10.48 2.66
N ALA A 87 20.86 -10.61 1.71
CA ALA A 87 20.24 -9.48 1.03
C ALA A 87 19.53 -8.52 2.03
N ARG A 88 18.81 -9.07 3.02
CA ARG A 88 18.19 -8.29 4.12
C ARG A 88 19.25 -7.56 4.98
N ARG A 89 20.38 -8.22 5.27
CA ARG A 89 21.48 -7.62 6.03
C ARG A 89 22.10 -6.45 5.27
N ASP A 90 22.27 -6.58 3.96
CA ASP A 90 22.83 -5.54 3.10
C ASP A 90 21.97 -4.28 3.07
N VAL A 91 20.66 -4.42 2.85
CA VAL A 91 19.74 -3.28 2.91
C VAL A 91 19.70 -2.66 4.29
N THR A 92 19.75 -3.47 5.36
CA THR A 92 19.81 -2.95 6.73
C THR A 92 21.06 -2.09 6.96
N ASN A 93 22.21 -2.55 6.45
CA ASN A 93 23.46 -1.80 6.53
C ASN A 93 23.43 -0.51 5.69
N PHE A 94 22.84 -0.57 4.49
CA PHE A 94 22.60 0.59 3.67
C PHE A 94 21.74 1.64 4.39
N LEU A 95 20.58 1.25 4.91
CA LEU A 95 19.70 2.13 5.66
C LEU A 95 20.37 2.69 6.93
N ARG A 96 21.26 1.94 7.57
CA ARG A 96 22.07 2.44 8.69
C ARG A 96 23.03 3.54 8.26
N ARG A 97 23.70 3.41 7.10
CA ARG A 97 24.54 4.47 6.53
C ARG A 97 23.73 5.71 6.19
N VAL A 98 22.56 5.54 5.57
CA VAL A 98 21.62 6.64 5.28
C VAL A 98 21.20 7.37 6.56
N LYS A 99 20.79 6.63 7.61
CA LYS A 99 20.44 7.22 8.91
C LYS A 99 21.59 8.00 9.53
N HIS A 100 22.81 7.47 9.45
CA HIS A 100 23.99 8.15 9.98
C HIS A 100 24.27 9.45 9.22
N TYR A 101 24.25 9.41 7.88
CA TYR A 101 24.39 10.60 7.05
C TYR A 101 23.34 11.66 7.41
N ARG A 102 22.05 11.27 7.46
CA ARG A 102 20.96 12.18 7.82
C ARG A 102 21.16 12.83 9.18
N LYS A 103 21.55 12.05 10.20
CA LYS A 103 21.85 12.57 11.53
C LYS A 103 22.99 13.60 11.50
N LYS A 104 24.07 13.34 10.74
CA LYS A 104 25.21 14.26 10.61
C LYS A 104 24.81 15.58 9.94
N GLN A 105 23.87 15.54 8.99
CA GLN A 105 23.36 16.71 8.28
C GLN A 105 22.17 17.41 8.97
N GLY A 106 21.77 16.96 10.17
CA GLY A 106 20.61 17.53 10.87
C GLY A 106 19.26 17.27 10.18
N LEU A 107 19.17 16.29 9.29
CA LEU A 107 17.95 15.95 8.57
C LEU A 107 16.95 15.18 9.46
N PRO A 108 15.63 15.28 9.21
CA PRO A 108 14.61 14.55 9.95
C PRO A 108 14.84 13.02 9.93
N GLU A 109 14.30 12.32 10.93
CA GLU A 109 14.41 10.87 11.05
C GLU A 109 13.91 10.17 9.78
N LEU A 110 14.72 9.23 9.27
CA LEU A 110 14.43 8.49 8.04
C LEU A 110 13.11 7.71 8.15
N LYS A 111 12.15 8.03 7.28
CA LYS A 111 11.07 7.10 6.93
C LYS A 111 11.49 6.26 5.74
N TYR A 112 11.18 4.98 5.75
CA TYR A 112 11.41 4.11 4.60
C TYR A 112 10.47 2.91 4.55
N ILE A 113 10.30 2.36 3.35
CA ILE A 113 9.75 1.03 3.06
C ILE A 113 10.73 0.34 2.09
N ALA A 114 11.19 -0.86 2.42
CA ALA A 114 12.12 -1.63 1.60
C ALA A 114 11.55 -3.01 1.24
N VAL A 115 11.60 -3.35 -0.04
CA VAL A 115 11.17 -4.62 -0.60
C VAL A 115 12.35 -5.30 -1.29
N ILE A 116 12.46 -6.61 -1.10
CA ILE A 116 13.42 -7.45 -1.81
C ILE A 116 12.66 -8.15 -2.94
N GLU A 117 13.17 -8.04 -4.15
CA GLU A 117 12.62 -8.71 -5.32
C GLU A 117 13.64 -9.70 -5.87
N TYR A 118 13.19 -10.94 -6.08
CA TYR A 118 13.95 -12.00 -6.71
C TYR A 118 13.01 -13.07 -7.25
N ARG A 119 13.47 -13.82 -8.25
CA ARG A 119 12.75 -14.97 -8.78
C ARG A 119 13.75 -16.10 -9.02
N ASP A 120 13.57 -17.19 -8.28
CA ASP A 120 14.29 -18.44 -8.51
C ASP A 120 14.00 -18.98 -9.92
N GLN A 121 14.83 -19.90 -10.40
CA GLN A 121 14.50 -20.64 -11.62
C GLN A 121 13.19 -21.41 -11.40
N GLU A 122 12.16 -21.03 -12.16
CA GLU A 122 10.89 -21.73 -12.28
C GLU A 122 10.68 -22.02 -13.77
N GLU A 123 10.10 -23.19 -14.08
CA GLU A 123 9.82 -23.61 -15.45
C GLU A 123 8.98 -22.55 -16.19
N GLY A 124 9.45 -22.11 -17.36
CA GLY A 124 8.80 -21.08 -18.17
C GLY A 124 9.03 -19.62 -17.73
N LYS A 125 9.84 -19.33 -16.70
CA LYS A 125 10.16 -17.95 -16.29
C LYS A 125 11.66 -17.69 -16.21
N LYS A 126 12.10 -16.56 -16.76
CA LYS A 126 13.48 -16.08 -16.57
C LYS A 126 13.74 -15.76 -15.09
N PRO A 127 14.86 -16.22 -14.50
CA PRO A 127 15.22 -15.89 -13.13
C PRO A 127 15.47 -14.39 -13.01
N ILE A 128 15.11 -13.83 -11.86
CA ILE A 128 15.32 -12.41 -11.55
C ILE A 128 16.39 -12.35 -10.47
N ARG A 129 17.53 -11.69 -10.78
CA ARG A 129 18.61 -11.44 -9.81
C ARG A 129 18.04 -10.66 -8.63
N ILE A 130 18.50 -11.01 -7.43
CA ILE A 130 18.11 -10.31 -6.20
C ILE A 130 18.41 -8.81 -6.36
N HIS A 131 17.41 -7.98 -6.12
CA HIS A 131 17.52 -6.53 -6.08
C HIS A 131 16.54 -5.95 -5.06
N HIS A 132 16.68 -4.66 -4.76
CA HIS A 132 15.88 -4.01 -3.73
C HIS A 132 15.17 -2.79 -4.27
N HIS A 133 13.92 -2.64 -3.87
CA HIS A 133 13.16 -1.40 -4.02
C HIS A 133 13.09 -0.71 -2.66
N VAL A 134 13.50 0.54 -2.58
CA VAL A 134 13.45 1.30 -1.32
C VAL A 134 12.77 2.64 -1.55
N VAL A 135 11.60 2.84 -0.94
CA VAL A 135 10.96 4.15 -0.86
C VAL A 135 11.42 4.81 0.43
N LEU A 136 11.88 6.06 0.38
CA LEU A 136 12.39 6.76 1.57
C LEU A 136 12.25 8.27 1.51
N SER A 137 12.38 8.90 2.68
CA SER A 137 12.33 10.35 2.83
C SER A 137 13.37 11.09 1.98
N ASP A 138 12.97 12.24 1.43
CA ASP A 138 13.78 13.13 0.61
C ASP A 138 15.20 13.35 1.16
N MET A 139 16.16 13.25 0.25
CA MET A 139 17.55 13.66 0.39
C MET A 139 18.19 13.77 -0.99
N ASP A 140 19.45 14.22 -1.02
CA ASP A 140 20.23 14.29 -2.25
C ASP A 140 20.39 12.92 -2.94
N ARG A 141 20.18 12.89 -4.25
CA ARG A 141 20.18 11.65 -5.07
C ARG A 141 21.58 11.07 -5.20
N ASP A 142 22.56 11.92 -5.55
CA ASP A 142 23.94 11.47 -5.74
C ASP A 142 24.50 10.91 -4.43
N VAL A 143 24.21 11.57 -3.31
CA VAL A 143 24.59 11.07 -1.99
C VAL A 143 23.99 9.69 -1.73
N ILE A 144 22.68 9.53 -1.90
CA ILE A 144 22.04 8.27 -1.50
C ILE A 144 22.45 7.11 -2.40
N GLU A 145 22.64 7.36 -3.69
CA GLU A 145 23.13 6.38 -4.65
C GLU A 145 24.55 5.93 -4.28
N ASN A 146 25.43 6.87 -3.94
CA ASN A 146 26.80 6.59 -3.51
C ASN A 146 26.85 5.77 -2.19
N LEU A 147 25.85 5.92 -1.31
CA LEU A 147 25.79 5.15 -0.06
C LEU A 147 25.50 3.66 -0.26
N TRP A 148 25.04 3.20 -1.43
CA TRP A 148 24.75 1.78 -1.65
C TRP A 148 26.02 0.92 -1.63
N GLY A 149 27.01 1.25 -2.43
CA GLY A 149 28.36 0.65 -2.41
C GLY A 149 28.47 -0.82 -2.82
N LYS A 150 27.37 -1.49 -3.22
CA LYS A 150 27.34 -2.92 -3.61
C LYS A 150 26.92 -3.18 -5.06
N GLY A 151 26.72 -2.13 -5.83
CA GLY A 151 26.32 -2.20 -7.23
C GLY A 151 25.74 -0.87 -7.68
N ARG A 152 24.78 -0.91 -8.61
CA ARG A 152 24.13 0.31 -9.11
C ARG A 152 22.94 0.67 -8.22
N ALA A 153 22.79 1.96 -7.97
CA ALA A 153 21.64 2.54 -7.30
C ALA A 153 21.09 3.63 -8.22
N ASN A 154 19.79 3.57 -8.52
CA ASN A 154 19.11 4.61 -9.27
C ASN A 154 17.97 5.13 -8.38
N ALA A 155 18.02 6.40 -8.02
CA ALA A 155 17.00 7.08 -7.25
C ALA A 155 16.13 7.93 -8.18
N ASP A 156 14.81 7.80 -8.06
CA ASP A 156 13.84 8.64 -8.76
C ASP A 156 12.93 9.33 -7.75
N ARG A 157 12.44 10.52 -8.09
CA ARG A 157 11.40 11.19 -7.30
C ARG A 157 10.09 10.42 -7.42
N LEU A 158 9.34 10.35 -6.31
CA LEU A 158 7.99 9.80 -6.35
C LEU A 158 7.09 10.66 -7.24
N LYS A 159 6.10 10.03 -7.86
CA LYS A 159 5.08 10.70 -8.67
C LYS A 159 3.73 10.09 -8.36
N ALA A 160 2.90 10.83 -7.64
CA ALA A 160 1.52 10.46 -7.39
C ALA A 160 0.66 10.67 -8.64
N ASP A 161 -0.27 9.73 -8.90
CA ASP A 161 -1.37 9.91 -9.84
C ASP A 161 -2.69 10.18 -9.09
N GLU A 162 -3.83 10.11 -9.77
CA GLU A 162 -5.14 10.28 -9.14
C GLU A 162 -5.46 9.22 -8.07
N PHE A 163 -4.75 8.09 -8.06
CA PHE A 163 -4.80 7.03 -7.05
C PHE A 163 -3.64 7.12 -6.04
N GLY A 164 -2.84 8.19 -6.09
CA GLY A 164 -1.65 8.38 -5.27
C GLY A 164 -0.50 7.48 -5.73
N TYR A 165 0.11 6.75 -4.81
CA TYR A 165 1.22 5.84 -5.11
C TYR A 165 0.77 4.39 -5.32
N GLU A 166 -0.45 4.17 -5.81
CA GLU A 166 -0.97 2.82 -6.01
C GLU A 166 -0.18 2.05 -7.07
N ALA A 167 0.17 2.70 -8.19
CA ALA A 167 1.00 2.10 -9.23
C ALA A 167 2.36 1.68 -8.69
N LEU A 168 3.02 2.57 -7.93
CA LEU A 168 4.28 2.28 -7.25
C LEU A 168 4.15 1.11 -6.26
N GLY A 169 3.12 1.11 -5.41
CA GLY A 169 2.87 0.04 -4.45
C GLY A 169 2.67 -1.31 -5.13
N LYS A 170 1.96 -1.35 -6.26
CA LYS A 170 1.81 -2.56 -7.09
C LYS A 170 3.13 -2.99 -7.72
N TYR A 171 3.91 -2.04 -8.23
CA TYR A 171 5.20 -2.30 -8.87
C TYR A 171 6.18 -2.96 -7.89
N ILE A 172 6.40 -2.36 -6.72
CA ILE A 172 7.36 -2.87 -5.74
C ILE A 172 6.87 -4.14 -5.00
N THR A 173 5.64 -4.60 -5.22
CA THR A 173 5.08 -5.83 -4.62
C THR A 173 4.56 -6.85 -5.62
N LYS A 174 5.13 -6.85 -6.83
CA LYS A 174 4.66 -7.69 -7.94
C LYS A 174 4.73 -9.19 -7.61
N ASP A 175 5.89 -9.68 -7.18
CA ASP A 175 6.14 -11.09 -6.83
C ASP A 175 6.65 -11.25 -5.38
N PRO A 176 5.77 -11.13 -4.35
CA PRO A 176 6.21 -11.24 -2.98
C PRO A 176 6.55 -12.69 -2.61
N LYS A 177 7.83 -13.06 -2.67
CA LYS A 177 8.34 -14.31 -2.05
C LYS A 177 8.74 -14.06 -0.59
N GLY A 178 8.47 -15.01 0.29
CA GLY A 178 8.81 -14.96 1.73
C GLY A 178 7.68 -14.51 2.68
N SER A 179 7.89 -14.69 3.98
CA SER A 179 6.90 -14.45 5.05
C SER A 179 6.65 -12.97 5.38
N LYS A 180 7.62 -12.09 5.07
CA LYS A 180 7.52 -10.62 5.23
C LYS A 180 7.82 -9.93 3.92
N ARG A 181 6.77 -9.33 3.33
CA ARG A 181 6.78 -8.69 2.00
C ARG A 181 7.57 -7.40 1.91
N TRP A 182 7.75 -6.70 3.03
CA TRP A 182 8.61 -5.52 3.12
C TRP A 182 9.13 -5.35 4.55
N THR A 183 10.14 -4.51 4.69
CA THR A 183 10.57 -3.91 5.96
C THR A 183 10.29 -2.42 5.93
N GLN A 184 10.07 -1.79 7.07
CA GLN A 184 9.74 -0.36 7.14
C GLN A 184 10.29 0.28 8.41
N SER A 185 10.42 1.60 8.40
CA SER A 185 10.72 2.37 9.61
C SER A 185 9.55 2.30 10.62
N LYS A 186 9.85 2.51 11.91
CA LYS A 186 8.86 2.46 13.00
C LYS A 186 8.05 3.76 13.12
N ASN A 187 8.54 4.85 12.55
CA ASN A 187 7.95 6.19 12.61
C ASN A 187 6.97 6.50 11.46
N LEU A 188 6.50 5.47 10.74
CA LEU A 188 5.43 5.64 9.75
C LEU A 188 4.09 5.88 10.46
N LYS A 189 3.37 6.92 10.04
CA LYS A 189 2.02 7.24 10.49
C LYS A 189 1.03 6.26 9.87
N THR A 190 0.12 5.75 10.69
CA THR A 190 -1.02 4.95 10.23
C THR A 190 -2.12 5.86 9.66
N PRO A 191 -2.90 5.38 8.68
CA PRO A 191 -3.97 6.16 8.07
C PRO A 191 -5.15 6.36 9.05
N THR A 192 -5.88 7.46 8.91
CA THR A 192 -7.06 7.73 9.74
C THR A 192 -8.24 6.89 9.25
N VAL A 193 -8.88 6.15 10.15
CA VAL A 193 -10.01 5.26 9.85
C VAL A 193 -11.24 5.74 10.60
N LYS A 194 -12.37 5.88 9.91
CA LYS A 194 -13.70 6.13 10.49
C LYS A 194 -14.68 5.05 10.05
N VAL A 195 -15.54 4.59 10.94
CA VAL A 195 -16.57 3.59 10.64
C VAL A 195 -17.94 4.11 11.00
N ASN A 196 -18.96 3.80 10.20
CA ASN A 196 -20.35 4.13 10.46
C ASN A 196 -21.25 2.96 10.02
N ASP A 197 -21.96 2.36 10.97
CA ASP A 197 -22.83 1.19 10.75
C ASP A 197 -24.30 1.57 10.57
N PHE A 198 -24.62 2.86 10.49
CA PHE A 198 -25.98 3.41 10.48
C PHE A 198 -26.26 4.34 9.29
N ARG A 199 -25.23 4.70 8.50
CA ARG A 199 -25.39 5.69 7.42
C ARG A 199 -26.34 5.23 6.30
N PHE A 200 -26.29 3.94 5.95
CA PHE A 200 -27.03 3.41 4.80
C PHE A 200 -27.71 2.09 5.12
N SER A 201 -28.94 1.94 4.62
CA SER A 201 -29.66 0.67 4.62
C SER A 201 -29.13 -0.27 3.53
N LYS A 202 -29.43 -1.57 3.66
CA LYS A 202 -29.11 -2.57 2.61
C LYS A 202 -29.66 -2.14 1.24
N ARG A 203 -30.94 -1.73 1.19
CA ARG A 203 -31.59 -1.27 -0.04
C ARG A 203 -30.83 -0.11 -0.68
N LYS A 204 -30.38 0.86 0.11
CA LYS A 204 -29.63 2.00 -0.42
C LYS A 204 -28.28 1.58 -1.01
N ILE A 205 -27.56 0.66 -0.38
CA ILE A 205 -26.30 0.13 -0.94
C ILE A 205 -26.57 -0.60 -2.28
N GLU A 206 -27.62 -1.41 -2.35
CA GLU A 206 -28.01 -2.12 -3.58
C GLU A 206 -28.45 -1.18 -4.72
N GLU A 207 -29.09 -0.06 -4.38
CA GLU A 207 -29.40 1.00 -5.34
C GLU A 207 -28.12 1.66 -5.87
N MET A 208 -27.22 2.05 -4.98
CA MET A 208 -25.95 2.70 -5.38
C MET A 208 -25.05 1.75 -6.17
N SER A 209 -25.07 0.44 -5.87
CA SER A 209 -24.22 -0.54 -6.56
C SER A 209 -24.60 -0.76 -8.03
N LYS A 210 -25.80 -0.35 -8.44
CA LYS A 210 -26.24 -0.39 -9.85
C LYS A 210 -25.60 0.72 -10.70
N TYR A 211 -25.08 1.76 -10.05
CA TYR A 211 -24.51 2.93 -10.71
C TYR A 211 -23.09 3.24 -10.17
N PRO A 212 -22.13 2.32 -10.35
CA PRO A 212 -20.79 2.48 -9.80
C PRO A 212 -20.02 3.68 -10.37
N ASP A 213 -20.39 4.16 -11.55
CA ASP A 213 -19.73 5.29 -12.22
C ASP A 213 -20.47 6.63 -12.01
N ASP A 214 -21.50 6.67 -11.16
CA ASP A 214 -22.26 7.89 -10.86
C ASP A 214 -21.46 8.86 -9.99
N LYS A 215 -20.64 9.68 -10.66
CA LYS A 215 -19.81 10.70 -10.02
C LYS A 215 -20.64 11.68 -9.18
N PHE A 216 -21.77 12.14 -9.71
CA PHE A 216 -22.61 13.13 -9.05
C PHE A 216 -23.13 12.61 -7.71
N LEU A 217 -23.59 11.36 -7.67
CA LEU A 217 -24.01 10.69 -6.44
C LEU A 217 -22.87 10.66 -5.41
N PHE A 218 -21.70 10.15 -5.79
CA PHE A 218 -20.60 9.95 -4.82
C PHE A 218 -19.98 11.27 -4.35
N GLU A 219 -19.82 12.25 -5.23
CA GLU A 219 -19.30 13.58 -4.87
C GLU A 219 -20.28 14.35 -3.96
N LYS A 220 -21.60 14.18 -4.17
CA LYS A 220 -22.62 14.69 -3.23
C LYS A 220 -22.56 14.00 -1.87
N LEU A 221 -22.26 12.69 -1.83
CA LEU A 221 -22.11 11.94 -0.58
C LEU A 221 -20.83 12.28 0.18
N TYR A 222 -19.79 12.75 -0.51
CA TYR A 222 -18.50 13.13 0.06
C TYR A 222 -18.07 14.51 -0.44
N PRO A 223 -18.69 15.59 0.06
CA PRO A 223 -18.34 16.95 -0.36
C PRO A 223 -16.85 17.24 -0.18
N GLY A 224 -16.26 17.93 -1.16
CA GLY A 224 -14.82 18.25 -1.20
C GLY A 224 -13.93 17.13 -1.77
N TYR A 225 -14.53 16.04 -2.25
CA TYR A 225 -13.83 14.96 -2.94
C TYR A 225 -14.38 14.78 -4.36
N ILE A 226 -13.48 14.45 -5.29
CA ILE A 226 -13.73 14.08 -6.68
C ILE A 226 -13.77 12.56 -6.78
N PHE A 227 -14.76 12.03 -7.47
CA PHE A 227 -14.85 10.60 -7.75
C PHE A 227 -13.70 10.13 -8.63
N THR A 228 -13.06 9.02 -8.25
CA THR A 228 -12.02 8.38 -9.07
C THR A 228 -12.49 7.02 -9.59
N LYS A 229 -12.95 6.14 -8.70
CA LYS A 229 -13.36 4.78 -9.07
C LYS A 229 -14.28 4.16 -8.03
N CYS A 230 -15.26 3.35 -8.45
CA CYS A 230 -15.96 2.41 -7.57
C CYS A 230 -15.87 0.98 -8.11
N ASP A 231 -15.39 0.05 -7.29
CA ASP A 231 -15.42 -1.38 -7.56
C ASP A 231 -16.61 -2.01 -6.82
N VAL A 232 -17.45 -2.79 -7.51
CA VAL A 232 -18.60 -3.49 -6.94
C VAL A 232 -18.39 -4.99 -7.01
N GLN A 233 -18.72 -5.71 -5.93
CA GLN A 233 -18.71 -7.16 -5.87
C GLN A 233 -19.95 -7.65 -5.15
N VAL A 234 -20.73 -8.55 -5.77
CA VAL A 234 -21.87 -9.21 -5.14
C VAL A 234 -21.43 -10.61 -4.71
N ASN A 235 -21.77 -11.00 -3.49
CA ASN A 235 -21.58 -12.36 -3.00
C ASN A 235 -22.92 -13.09 -3.06
N ASP A 236 -23.07 -13.94 -4.08
CA ASP A 236 -24.32 -14.66 -4.37
C ASP A 236 -24.71 -15.66 -3.28
N ILE A 237 -23.74 -16.15 -2.50
CA ILE A 237 -23.97 -17.14 -1.42
C ILE A 237 -24.56 -16.46 -0.18
N VAL A 238 -24.06 -15.26 0.16
CA VAL A 238 -24.46 -14.53 1.38
C VAL A 238 -25.48 -13.42 1.07
N GLY A 239 -25.77 -13.16 -0.21
CA GLY A 239 -26.65 -12.09 -0.68
C GLY A 239 -26.17 -10.70 -0.26
N GLY A 240 -24.85 -10.53 -0.22
CA GLY A 240 -24.17 -9.32 0.30
C GLY A 240 -23.47 -8.53 -0.80
N THR A 241 -23.74 -7.23 -0.86
CA THR A 241 -23.13 -6.30 -1.82
C THR A 241 -21.91 -5.64 -1.19
N TYR A 242 -20.80 -5.61 -1.89
CA TYR A 242 -19.56 -4.95 -1.48
C TYR A 242 -19.26 -3.84 -2.47
N MET A 243 -19.03 -2.64 -1.97
CA MET A 243 -18.62 -1.51 -2.80
C MET A 243 -17.33 -0.93 -2.24
N TYR A 244 -16.38 -0.65 -3.11
CA TYR A 244 -15.11 -0.03 -2.76
C TYR A 244 -14.89 1.21 -3.61
N LEU A 245 -15.09 2.36 -2.99
CA LEU A 245 -14.98 3.68 -3.60
C LEU A 245 -13.61 4.27 -3.31
N LYS A 246 -13.03 4.92 -4.32
CA LYS A 246 -11.83 5.76 -4.23
C LYS A 246 -12.14 7.15 -4.73
N MET A 247 -11.67 8.13 -3.98
CA MET A 247 -11.84 9.55 -4.26
C MET A 247 -10.59 10.32 -3.86
N ARG A 248 -10.43 11.52 -4.40
CA ARG A 248 -9.35 12.45 -4.06
C ARG A 248 -9.88 13.86 -3.85
N LYS A 249 -9.21 14.70 -3.05
CA LYS A 249 -9.59 16.11 -2.93
C LYS A 249 -9.35 16.85 -4.25
N LEU A 250 -10.13 17.91 -4.47
CA LEU A 250 -9.81 18.96 -5.43
C LEU A 250 -8.57 19.70 -4.91
N GLU A 251 -7.54 19.82 -5.74
CA GLU A 251 -6.35 20.61 -5.44
C GLU A 251 -6.64 22.10 -5.62
#